data_AF-A0A1X7TQ44-F1
#
_entry.id   AF-A0A1X7TQ44-F1
#
_cell.length_a   1.000
_cell.length_b   1.000
_cell.length_c   1.000
_cell.angle_alpha   90.00
_cell.angle_beta   90.00
_cell.angle_gamma   90.00
#
_symmetry.space_group_name_H-M   'P 1'
#
loop_
_entity.id
_entity.type
_entity.pdbx_description
1 polymer ?
#
loop_
_entity_poly.entity_id
_entity_poly.type
_entity_poly.pdbx_seq_one_letter_code
_entity_poly.pdbx_strand_id
1 'polypeptide(L)'
;MDVPHSWMVEAIYSPYDLDNIHLASVEDRVEAEFVLEYILVEGQCFDAHMDSPIPGLQYVMGTDTDPELYDTIVMANLVRLFPAKG
;
A
#
# COMPACT_ATOMS: atom_id res chain seq x y z
N MET A 1 13.09 2.57 -5.17
CA MET A 1 12.49 3.80 -5.73
C MET A 1 12.36 4.78 -4.57
N ASP A 2 12.84 6.01 -4.71
CA ASP A 2 12.64 7.03 -3.67
C ASP A 2 11.32 7.76 -3.97
N VAL A 3 10.23 7.23 -3.42
CA VAL A 3 8.87 7.75 -3.57
C VAL A 3 8.35 8.21 -2.22
N PRO A 4 7.40 9.16 -2.19
CA PRO A 4 6.73 9.53 -0.95
C PRO A 4 6.21 8.29 -0.20
N HIS A 5 6.36 8.28 1.12
CA HIS A 5 6.00 7.13 1.96
C HIS A 5 4.50 6.75 1.85
N SER A 6 3.64 7.70 1.49
CA SER A 6 2.21 7.45 1.27
C SER A 6 1.88 6.86 -0.11
N TRP A 7 2.86 6.61 -0.97
CA TRP A 7 2.61 6.08 -2.32
C TRP A 7 2.83 4.57 -2.34
N MET A 8 1.83 3.84 -2.86
CA MET A 8 1.97 2.43 -3.21
C MET A 8 2.17 2.33 -4.73
N VAL A 9 3.39 2.00 -5.13
CA VAL A 9 3.80 1.93 -6.53
C VAL A 9 3.99 0.47 -6.92
N GLU A 10 3.41 0.06 -8.05
CA GLU A 10 3.50 -1.29 -8.60
C GLU A 10 4.18 -1.25 -9.98
N ALA A 11 4.99 -2.27 -10.30
CA ALA A 11 5.56 -2.43 -11.64
C ALA A 11 4.50 -3.10 -12.54
N ILE A 12 4.03 -2.38 -13.56
CA ILE A 12 3.02 -2.90 -14.50
C ILE A 12 3.65 -3.56 -15.73
N TYR A 13 4.90 -3.21 -16.04
CA TYR A 13 5.64 -3.78 -17.14
C TYR A 13 7.14 -3.78 -16.86
N SER A 14 7.79 -4.90 -17.15
CA SER A 14 9.24 -4.99 -17.30
C SER A 14 9.55 -6.26 -18.12
N PRO A 15 10.38 -6.18 -19.18
CA PRO A 15 10.85 -7.35 -19.90
C PRO A 15 11.90 -8.14 -19.12
N TYR A 16 12.41 -7.59 -18.00
CA TYR A 16 13.45 -8.18 -17.16
C TYR A 16 12.99 -8.32 -15.71
N ASP A 17 13.61 -9.25 -14.99
CA ASP A 17 13.49 -9.30 -13.53
C ASP A 17 14.13 -8.05 -12.92
N LEU A 18 13.32 -7.23 -12.24
CA LEU A 18 13.74 -5.96 -11.65
C LEU A 18 14.63 -6.15 -10.41
N ASP A 19 14.54 -7.29 -9.75
CA ASP A 19 15.38 -7.62 -8.60
C ASP A 19 16.78 -8.10 -9.04
N ASN A 20 16.88 -8.69 -10.24
CA ASN A 20 18.09 -9.37 -10.74
C ASN A 20 18.45 -9.01 -12.19
N ILE A 21 18.67 -7.72 -12.48
CA ILE A 21 19.01 -7.27 -13.85
C ILE A 21 20.43 -7.73 -14.25
N HIS A 22 20.52 -8.56 -15.29
CA HIS A 22 21.79 -9.00 -15.89
C HIS A 22 22.16 -8.18 -17.13
N LEU A 23 22.98 -7.13 -16.97
CA LEU A 23 23.33 -6.21 -18.08
C LEU A 23 24.06 -6.88 -19.25
N ALA A 24 24.79 -7.98 -19.02
CA ALA A 24 25.47 -8.71 -20.08
C ALA A 24 24.49 -9.42 -21.06
N SER A 25 23.24 -9.63 -20.65
CA SER A 25 22.17 -10.21 -21.47
C SER A 25 21.19 -9.16 -22.01
N VAL A 26 21.47 -7.88 -21.84
CA VAL A 26 20.64 -6.78 -22.36
C VAL A 26 21.19 -6.36 -23.73
N GLU A 27 20.36 -6.38 -24.77
CA GLU A 27 20.79 -6.06 -26.14
C GLU A 27 20.87 -4.55 -26.40
N ASP A 28 20.01 -3.72 -25.79
CA ASP A 28 20.01 -2.27 -25.94
C ASP A 28 19.83 -1.55 -24.59
N ARG A 29 18.59 -1.53 -24.08
CA ARG A 29 18.23 -0.82 -22.85
C ARG A 29 17.31 -1.65 -21.96
N VAL A 30 17.32 -1.32 -20.67
CA VAL A 30 16.35 -1.83 -19.70
C VAL A 30 15.27 -0.77 -19.54
N GLU A 31 14.03 -1.15 -19.81
CA GLU A 31 12.85 -0.31 -19.61
C GLU A 31 11.84 -1.02 -18.71
N ALA A 32 11.18 -0.25 -17.85
CA ALA A 32 10.13 -0.74 -16.97
C ALA A 32 9.14 0.38 -16.72
N GLU A 33 7.86 0.03 -16.64
CA GLU A 33 6.77 0.96 -16.35
C GLU A 33 6.22 0.69 -14.96
N PHE A 34 6.04 1.78 -14.22
CA PHE A 34 5.52 1.76 -12.86
C PHE A 34 4.28 2.63 -12.79
N VAL A 35 3.30 2.21 -11.99
CA VAL A 35 2.08 2.95 -11.72
C VAL A 35 1.98 3.28 -10.24
N LEU A 36 1.53 4.50 -9.95
CA LEU A 36 1.00 4.82 -8.62
C LEU A 36 -0.38 4.17 -8.52
N GLU A 37 -0.42 2.98 -7.94
CA GLU A 37 -1.66 2.21 -7.82
C GLU A 37 -2.56 2.79 -6.73
N TYR A 38 -1.97 3.14 -5.57
CA TYR A 38 -2.74 3.69 -4.45
C TYR A 38 -1.98 4.73 -3.63
N ILE A 39 -2.74 5.51 -2.88
CA ILE A 39 -2.24 6.39 -1.83
C ILE A 39 -2.64 5.78 -0.49
N LEU A 40 -1.67 5.56 0.39
CA LEU A 40 -1.89 5.07 1.76
C LEU A 40 -2.59 6.16 2.57
N VAL A 41 -3.67 5.75 3.23
CA VAL A 41 -4.33 6.55 4.26
C VAL A 41 -3.86 6.01 5.61
N GLU A 42 -3.09 6.84 6.33
CA GLU A 42 -2.54 6.49 7.62
C GLU A 42 -3.16 7.35 8.72
N GLY A 43 -3.33 6.75 9.89
CA GLY A 43 -3.88 7.45 11.06
C GLY A 43 -3.57 6.72 12.35
N GLN A 44 -3.94 7.35 13.45
CA GLN A 44 -3.87 6.76 14.78
C GLN A 44 -5.29 6.64 15.33
N CYS A 45 -5.60 5.48 15.90
CA CYS A 45 -6.87 5.22 16.56
C CYS A 45 -6.62 5.15 18.07
N PHE A 46 -7.43 5.88 18.84
CA PHE A 46 -7.35 5.93 20.29
C PHE A 46 -8.76 5.74 20.88
N ASP A 47 -8.85 5.04 22.00
CA ASP A 47 -10.05 5.07 22.83
C ASP A 47 -10.16 6.45 23.51
N ALA A 48 -11.25 7.17 23.26
CA ALA A 48 -11.54 8.47 23.85
C ALA A 48 -11.55 8.47 25.39
N HIS A 49 -11.69 7.32 26.04
CA HIS A 49 -11.72 7.19 27.50
C HIS A 49 -10.40 6.72 28.10
N MET A 50 -9.58 5.98 27.34
CA MET A 50 -8.34 5.35 27.84
C MET A 50 -7.06 5.94 27.26
N ASP A 51 -7.16 6.87 26.30
CA ASP A 51 -6.03 7.51 25.59
C ASP A 51 -4.95 6.51 25.15
N SER A 52 -5.42 5.32 24.72
CA SER A 52 -4.57 4.20 24.36
C SER A 52 -5.04 3.57 23.04
N PRO A 53 -4.13 3.00 22.24
CA PRO A 53 -4.48 2.29 21.02
C PRO A 53 -5.34 1.07 21.37
N ILE A 54 -6.34 0.76 20.54
CA ILE A 54 -7.20 -0.43 20.68
C ILE A 54 -6.65 -1.53 19.75
N PRO A 55 -5.87 -2.51 20.24
CA PRO A 55 -5.32 -3.55 19.38
C PRO A 55 -6.45 -4.49 18.90
N GLY A 56 -6.45 -4.82 17.62
CA GLY A 56 -7.44 -5.76 17.07
C GLY A 56 -8.78 -5.13 16.69
N LEU A 57 -8.92 -3.79 16.74
CA LEU A 57 -10.05 -3.10 16.13
C LEU A 57 -10.02 -3.33 14.61
N GLN A 58 -11.12 -3.82 14.04
CA GLN A 58 -11.27 -3.92 12.58
C GLN A 58 -11.96 -2.66 12.05
N TYR A 59 -11.47 -2.14 10.94
CA TYR A 59 -12.01 -0.98 10.25
C TYR A 59 -12.33 -1.36 8.81
N VAL A 60 -13.52 -0.98 8.35
CA VAL A 60 -13.95 -1.14 6.96
C VAL A 60 -14.17 0.26 6.38
N MET A 61 -13.58 0.50 5.20
CA MET A 61 -13.68 1.71 4.43
C MET A 61 -14.42 1.43 3.14
N GLY A 62 -15.27 2.37 2.73
CA GLY A 62 -15.89 2.33 1.42
C GLY A 62 -16.30 3.71 0.97
N THR A 63 -17.01 3.71 -0.16
CA THR A 63 -17.67 4.88 -0.73
C THR A 63 -19.18 4.78 -0.48
N ASP A 64 -19.93 5.87 -0.68
CA ASP A 64 -21.40 5.83 -0.56
C ASP A 64 -22.04 4.77 -1.50
N THR A 65 -21.37 4.45 -2.60
CA THR A 65 -21.79 3.46 -3.59
C THR A 65 -21.32 2.04 -3.30
N ASP A 66 -20.21 1.89 -2.57
CA ASP A 66 -19.60 0.60 -2.21
C ASP A 66 -18.98 0.70 -0.81
N PRO A 67 -19.77 0.44 0.25
CA PRO A 67 -19.39 0.74 1.64
C PRO A 67 -18.36 -0.24 2.23
N GLU A 68 -18.09 -1.38 1.60
CA GLU A 68 -17.20 -2.43 2.09
C GLU A 68 -16.00 -2.66 1.16
N LEU A 69 -15.45 -1.56 0.62
CA LEU A 69 -14.42 -1.60 -0.41
C LEU A 69 -13.07 -2.12 0.12
N TYR A 70 -12.68 -1.73 1.34
CA TYR A 70 -11.40 -2.08 1.95
C TYR A 70 -11.54 -2.38 3.44
N ASP A 71 -10.88 -3.42 3.92
CA ASP A 71 -10.81 -3.74 5.35
C ASP A 71 -9.36 -3.72 5.87
N THR A 72 -9.19 -3.30 7.12
CA THR A 72 -7.91 -3.42 7.82
C THR A 72 -8.10 -3.64 9.30
N ILE A 73 -7.03 -4.07 9.97
CA ILE A 73 -6.99 -4.24 11.42
C ILE A 73 -6.01 -3.21 11.99
N VAL A 74 -6.43 -2.53 13.06
CA VAL A 74 -5.57 -1.65 13.84
C VAL A 74 -4.49 -2.49 14.51
N MET A 75 -3.26 -2.32 14.03
CA MET A 75 -2.08 -2.82 14.70
C MET A 75 -1.68 -1.86 15.81
N ALA A 76 -1.12 -2.40 16.90
CA ALA A 76 -1.02 -1.80 18.23
C ALA A 76 -0.37 -0.40 18.36
N ASN A 77 0.03 0.29 17.29
CA ASN A 77 0.52 1.67 17.30
C ASN A 77 0.29 2.47 15.99
N LEU A 78 -0.34 1.90 14.96
CA LEU A 78 -0.58 2.60 13.69
C LEU A 78 -1.70 1.94 12.89
N VAL A 79 -2.67 2.74 12.42
CA VAL A 79 -3.66 2.31 11.42
C VAL A 79 -3.08 2.65 10.05
N ARG A 80 -2.73 1.63 9.28
CA ARG A 80 -2.41 1.77 7.86
C ARG A 80 -3.52 1.10 7.08
N LEU A 81 -4.29 1.91 6.36
CA LEU A 81 -5.30 1.38 5.46
C LEU A 81 -4.60 1.04 4.15
N PHE A 82 -4.51 -0.25 3.89
CA PHE A 82 -4.17 -0.76 2.58
C PHE A 82 -5.47 -1.12 1.87
N PRO A 83 -5.62 -0.77 0.59
CA PRO A 83 -6.64 -1.38 -0.22
C PRO A 83 -6.31 -2.87 -0.37
N ALA A 84 -7.02 -3.71 0.38
CA ALA A 84 -6.96 -5.15 0.19
C ALA A 84 -7.61 -5.46 -1.16
N LYS A 85 -6.86 -6.09 -2.08
CA LYS A 85 -7.44 -6.66 -3.30
C LYS A 85 -8.30 -7.86 -2.85
N GLY A 86 -9.62 -7.66 -2.78
CA GLY A 86 -10.60 -8.73 -2.60
C GLY A 86 -10.62 -9.72 -3.75
#